data_AF-A0A2V5JCN5-F1
#
_entry.id   AF-A0A2V5JCN5-F1
#
_cell.length_a   1.000
_cell.length_b   1.000
_cell.length_c   1.000
_cell.angle_alpha   90.00
_cell.angle_beta   90.00
_cell.angle_gamma   90.00
#
_symmetry.space_group_name_H-M   'P 1'
#
loop_
_entity.id
_entity.type
_entity.pdbx_description
1 polymer ?
#
loop_
_entity_poly.entity_id
_entity_poly.type
_entity_poly.pdbx_seq_one_letter_code
_entity_poly.pdbx_strand_id
1 'polypeptide(L)' 'MGGKFMENEALSITDKRTDAKYELALSKGAVRAADLRQIKTSPEDFGVMSYDPAFLNT' A
#
# COMPACT_ATOMS: atom_id res chain seq x y z
N MET A 1 2.31 -12.59 -24.73
CA MET A 1 3.09 -13.17 -23.62
C MET A 1 2.52 -12.59 -22.32
N GLY A 2 1.58 -13.29 -21.67
CA GLY A 2 0.94 -12.81 -20.45
C GLY A 2 1.94 -12.81 -19.30
N GLY A 3 2.21 -11.64 -18.73
CA GLY A 3 3.08 -11.50 -17.58
C GLY A 3 2.47 -12.24 -16.40
N LYS A 4 3.09 -13.35 -16.02
CA LYS A 4 2.85 -14.03 -14.76
C LYS A 4 3.24 -13.04 -13.66
N PHE A 5 2.27 -12.34 -13.09
CA PHE A 5 2.49 -11.55 -11.89
C PHE A 5 3.12 -12.50 -10.87
N MET A 6 4.35 -12.23 -10.45
CA MET A 6 4.98 -13.03 -9.40
C MET A 6 4.10 -12.89 -8.16
N GLU A 7 3.43 -13.98 -7.77
CA GLU A 7 2.47 -14.03 -6.66
C GLU A 7 3.10 -13.71 -5.28
N ASN A 8 4.39 -13.33 -5.23
CA ASN A 8 5.19 -13.15 -4.03
C ASN A 8 5.85 -11.76 -3.87
N GLU A 9 5.62 -10.80 -4.77
CA GLU A 9 6.15 -9.44 -4.56
C GLU A 9 5.15 -8.62 -3.75
N ALA A 10 5.25 -8.67 -2.42
CA ALA A 10 4.43 -7.89 -1.50
C ALA A 10 5.27 -7.27 -0.39
N LEU A 11 4.78 -6.18 0.21
CA LEU A 11 5.31 -5.58 1.41
C LEU A 11 4.38 -5.82 2.59
N SER A 12 4.94 -6.40 3.65
CA SER A 12 4.28 -6.47 4.96
C SER A 12 4.38 -5.12 5.66
N ILE A 13 3.23 -4.57 6.04
CA ILE A 13 3.12 -3.31 6.79
C ILE A 13 2.51 -3.60 8.15
N THR A 14 3.13 -3.07 9.21
CA THR A 14 2.55 -3.02 10.55
C THR A 14 2.18 -1.58 10.89
N ASP A 15 0.89 -1.33 11.11
CA ASP A 15 0.41 -0.03 11.57
C ASP A 15 0.53 0.06 13.09
N LYS A 16 1.53 0.79 13.59
CA LYS A 16 1.76 0.95 15.04
C LYS A 16 0.70 1.76 15.78
N ARG A 17 -0.24 2.38 15.06
CA ARG A 17 -1.38 3.09 15.67
C ARG A 17 -2.45 2.11 16.16
N THR A 18 -2.54 0.94 15.53
CA THR A 18 -3.60 -0.06 15.75
C THR A 18 -3.07 -1.49 15.96
N ASP A 19 -1.77 -1.70 15.82
CA ASP A 19 -1.09 -3.01 15.74
C ASP A 19 -1.58 -3.92 14.60
N ALA A 20 -2.34 -3.37 13.65
CA ALA A 20 -2.84 -4.10 12.49
C ALA A 20 -1.70 -4.42 11.49
N LYS A 21 -1.81 -5.58 10.84
CA LYS A 21 -0.86 -6.04 9.82
C LYS A 21 -1.55 -6.14 8.47
N TYR A 22 -0.85 -5.71 7.43
CA TYR A 22 -1.34 -5.68 6.06
C TYR A 22 -0.27 -6.23 5.11
N GLU A 23 -0.72 -6.88 4.05
CA GLU A 23 0.12 -7.27 2.91
C GLU A 23 -0.29 -6.44 1.71
N LEU A 24 0.64 -5.65 1.16
CA LEU A 24 0.41 -4.85 -0.04
C LEU A 24 1.20 -5.41 -1.21
N ALA A 25 0.50 -5.82 -2.26
CA ALA A 25 1.16 -6.28 -3.48
C ALA A 25 1.94 -5.14 -4.15
N LEU A 26 3.10 -5.47 -4.69
CA LEU A 26 3.87 -4.60 -5.57
C LEU A 26 3.38 -4.77 -7.00
N SER A 27 3.19 -3.63 -7.67
CA SER A 27 2.90 -3.55 -9.09
C SER A 27 4.05 -2.82 -9.76
N LYS A 28 4.84 -3.54 -10.56
CA LYS A 28 6.04 -3.00 -11.23
C LYS A 28 7.04 -2.38 -10.23
N GLY A 29 7.24 -3.05 -9.09
CA GLY A 29 8.16 -2.58 -8.04
C GLY A 29 7.63 -1.45 -7.16
N ALA A 30 6.36 -1.05 -7.29
CA ALA A 30 5.75 0.01 -6.48
C ALA A 30 4.42 -0.43 -5.85
N VAL A 31 4.11 0.12 -4.68
CA VAL A 31 2.78 0.00 -4.08
C VAL A 31 1.81 0.93 -4.80
N ARG A 32 0.60 0.47 -5.10
CA ARG A 32 -0.42 1.37 -5.66
C ARG A 32 -0.93 2.31 -4.57
N ALA A 33 -0.98 3.61 -4.86
CA ALA A 33 -1.45 4.61 -3.90
C ALA A 33 -2.88 4.34 -3.40
N ALA A 34 -3.74 3.73 -4.22
CA ALA A 34 -5.10 3.36 -3.81
C ALA A 34 -5.14 2.27 -2.74
N ASP A 35 -4.17 1.35 -2.75
CA ASP A 35 -4.13 0.22 -1.80
C ASP A 35 -3.75 0.71 -0.39
N LEU A 36 -3.05 1.85 -0.26
CA LEU A 36 -2.76 2.47 1.04
C LEU A 36 -4.03 2.83 1.83
N ARG A 37 -5.16 3.07 1.14
CA ARG A 37 -6.44 3.42 1.78
C ARG A 37 -7.05 2.29 2.60
N GLN A 38 -6.57 1.06 2.46
CA GLN A 38 -7.01 -0.05 3.31
C GLN A 38 -6.44 0.05 4.74
N ILE A 39 -5.36 0.81 4.94
CA ILE A 39 -4.73 1.03 6.23
C ILE A 39 -5.48 2.16 6.93
N LYS A 40 -6.24 1.81 7.98
CA LYS A 40 -7.19 2.71 8.65
C LYS A 40 -7.10 2.58 10.16
N THR A 41 -7.32 3.69 10.87
CA THR A 41 -7.47 3.64 12.35
C THR A 41 -8.92 3.40 12.80
N SER A 42 -9.90 3.63 11.93
CA SER A 42 -11.32 3.38 12.18
C SER A 42 -12.10 3.15 10.87
N PRO A 43 -13.34 2.63 10.92
CA PRO A 43 -14.15 2.42 9.71
C PRO A 43 -14.44 3.70 8.90
N GLU A 44 -14.49 4.84 9.58
CA GLU A 44 -14.80 6.16 9.04
C GLU A 44 -13.56 6.86 8.46
N ASP A 45 -12.36 6.36 8.77
CA ASP A 45 -11.09 6.89 8.25
C ASP A 45 -11.00 6.65 6.74
N PHE A 46 -10.54 7.67 6.02
CA PHE A 46 -10.26 7.58 4.60
C PHE A 46 -9.09 6.61 4.32
N GLY A 47 -8.20 6.48 5.29
CA GLY A 47 -7.01 5.63 5.25
C GLY A 47 -5.75 6.40 4.85
N VAL A 48 -4.62 5.69 4.84
CA VAL A 48 -3.31 6.30 4.55
C VAL A 48 -3.23 6.76 3.09
N MET A 49 -2.58 7.90 2.89
CA MET A 49 -2.28 8.47 1.57
C MET A 49 -0.78 8.58 1.37
N SER A 50 -0.33 8.49 0.12
CA SER A 50 1.04 8.85 -0.22
C SER A 50 1.23 10.36 -0.07
N TYR A 51 2.40 10.76 0.43
CA TYR A 51 2.81 12.15 0.52
C TYR A 51 4.10 12.34 -0.26
N ASP A 52 4.04 13.12 -1.32
CA ASP A 52 5.16 13.41 -2.22
C ASP A 52 5.07 14.89 -2.66
N PRO A 53 5.61 15.82 -1.84
CA PRO A 53 5.48 17.26 -2.04
C PRO A 53 6.43 17.75 -3.16
N ALA A 54 6.16 17.31 -4.38
CA ALA A 54 6.71 17.75 -5.66
C ALA A 54 6.35 16.77 -6.79
N PHE A 55 5.62 15.67 -6.50
CA PHE A 55 5.26 14.63 -7.46
C PHE A 55 6.48 14.01 -8.17
N LEU A 56 7.61 13.86 -7.46
CA LEU A 56 8.85 13.34 -8.04
C LEU A 56 8.87 11.81 -8.06
N ASN A 57 8.07 11.16 -7.22
CA ASN A 57 8.11 9.72 -6.97
C ASN A 57 6.72 9.05 -6.99
N THR A 58 5.70 9.74 -7.52
CA THR A 58 4.29 9.27 -7.57
C THR A 58 3.70 9.36 -8.96
#